data_AF-A0A1I0PV31-F1
#
_entry.id   AF-A0A1I0PV31-F1
#
_cell.length_a   1.000
_cell.length_b   1.000
_cell.length_c   1.000
_cell.angle_alpha   90.00
_cell.angle_beta   90.00
_cell.angle_gamma   90.00
#
_symmetry.space_group_name_H-M   'P 1'
#
loop_
_entity.id
_entity.type
_entity.pdbx_description
1 polymer ?
#
loop_
_entity_poly.entity_id
_entity_poly.type
_entity_poly.pdbx_seq_one_letter_code
_entity_poly.pdbx_strand_id
1 'polypeptide(L)' 'MSDALDARVEAGIAILAVLVFIGILVAAASMGASGFGATSAYAVVAAIVVFILLMAGVGYWLSGKQE' A
#
# COMPACT_ATOMS: atom_id res chain seq x y z
N MET A 1 10.99 25.51 1.99
CA MET A 1 11.46 24.11 1.91
C MET A 1 11.80 23.87 0.44
N SER A 2 12.92 23.24 0.07
CA SER A 2 13.24 23.05 -1.35
C SER A 2 12.27 22.05 -1.99
N ASP A 3 11.72 22.32 -3.17
CA ASP A 3 10.81 21.42 -3.92
C ASP A 3 11.33 19.98 -4.03
N ALA A 4 12.66 19.84 -4.10
CA ALA A 4 13.33 18.55 -4.13
C ALA A 4 13.14 17.72 -2.84
N LEU A 5 12.96 18.36 -1.68
CA LEU A 5 12.71 17.67 -0.41
C LEU A 5 11.28 17.14 -0.36
N ASP A 6 10.29 17.94 -0.78
CA ASP A 6 8.88 17.53 -0.78
C ASP A 6 8.63 16.39 -1.78
N ALA A 7 9.23 16.46 -2.98
CA ALA A 7 9.17 15.38 -3.97
C ALA A 7 9.80 14.06 -3.46
N ARG A 8 10.90 14.15 -2.69
CA ARG A 8 11.54 12.97 -2.07
C ARG A 8 10.67 12.36 -0.97
N VAL A 9 9.99 13.19 -0.17
CA VAL A 9 9.08 12.72 0.88
C VAL A 9 7.86 12.04 0.25
N GLU A 10 7.29 12.63 -0.79
CA GLU A 10 6.16 12.05 -1.53
C GLU A 10 6.51 10.69 -2.15
N ALA A 11 7.66 10.60 -2.84
CA ALA A 11 8.17 9.34 -3.37
C ALA A 11 8.44 8.31 -2.24
N GLY A 12 8.97 8.77 -1.11
CA GLY A 12 9.22 7.92 0.06
C GLY A 12 7.93 7.31 0.63
N ILE A 13 6.84 8.09 0.70
CA ILE A 13 5.54 7.62 1.17
C ILE A 13 4.96 6.57 0.21
N ALA A 14 5.07 6.80 -1.11
CA ALA A 14 4.61 5.83 -2.11
C ALA A 14 5.38 4.51 -2.02
N ILE A 15 6.71 4.57 -1.88
CA ILE A 15 7.55 3.38 -1.68
C ILE A 15 7.15 2.63 -0.40
N LEU A 16 6.92 3.35 0.71
CA LEU A 16 6.49 2.76 1.97
C LEU A 16 5.13 2.07 1.84
N ALA A 17 4.16 2.69 1.13
CA ALA A 17 2.86 2.08 0.88
C ALA A 17 2.97 0.78 0.07
N VAL A 18 3.86 0.73 -0.92
CA VAL A 18 4.15 -0.49 -1.69
C VAL A 18 4.77 -1.57 -0.80
N LEU A 19 5.73 -1.22 0.06
CA LEU A 19 6.32 -2.17 1.00
C LEU A 19 5.29 -2.75 1.97
N VAL A 20 4.37 -1.93 2.47
CA VAL A 20 3.24 -2.38 3.30
C VAL A 20 2.38 -3.39 2.53
N PHE A 21 2.03 -3.09 1.28
CA PHE A 21 1.25 -4.01 0.44
C PHE A 21 1.96 -5.35 0.23
N ILE A 22 3.24 -5.32 -0.11
CA ILE A 22 4.06 -6.55 -0.25
C ILE A 22 4.06 -7.34 1.06
N GLY A 23 4.22 -6.68 2.21
CA GLY A 23 4.15 -7.32 3.52
C GLY A 23 2.83 -8.05 3.77
N ILE A 24 1.70 -7.42 3.42
CA ILE A 24 0.37 -8.04 3.54
C ILE A 24 0.26 -9.26 2.60
N LEU A 25 0.78 -9.18 1.37
CA LEU A 25 0.76 -10.33 0.45
C LEU A 25 1.60 -11.50 0.96
N VAL A 26 2.78 -11.24 1.52
CA VAL A 26 3.62 -12.28 2.14
C VAL A 26 2.90 -12.92 3.32
N ALA A 27 2.26 -12.12 4.17
CA ALA A 27 1.45 -12.64 5.28
C ALA A 27 0.28 -13.50 4.76
N ALA A 28 -0.47 -13.02 3.76
CA ALA A 28 -1.56 -13.76 3.15
C ALA A 28 -1.10 -15.09 2.53
N ALA A 29 0.06 -15.09 1.86
CA ALA A 29 0.66 -16.31 1.30
C ALA A 29 1.09 -17.29 2.40
N SER A 30 1.63 -16.80 3.53
CA SER A 30 2.03 -17.65 4.66
C SER A 30 0.85 -18.37 5.32
N MET A 31 -0.36 -17.80 5.26
CA MET A 31 -1.59 -18.44 5.74
C MET A 31 -2.07 -19.58 4.82
N GLY A 32 -1.61 -19.61 3.57
CA GLY A 32 -1.93 -20.63 2.57
C GLY A 32 -0.92 -21.78 2.53
N ALA A 33 -0.24 -22.11 3.64
CA ALA A 33 0.80 -23.15 3.67
C ALA A 33 0.34 -24.53 3.17
N SER A 34 -0.97 -24.79 3.12
CA SER A 34 -1.60 -26.01 2.60
C SER A 34 -2.05 -25.90 1.12
N GLY A 35 -1.83 -24.77 0.46
CA GLY A 35 -2.28 -24.46 -0.92
C GLY A 35 -3.05 -23.13 -1.03
N PHE A 36 -3.17 -22.62 -2.26
CA PHE A 36 -3.87 -21.37 -2.57
C PHE A 36 -5.40 -21.59 -2.58
N GLY A 37 -6.00 -21.65 -1.39
CA GLY A 37 -7.44 -21.85 -1.20
C GLY A 37 -8.26 -20.57 -1.22
N ALA A 38 -9.57 -20.70 -1.00
CA ALA A 38 -10.50 -19.56 -0.96
C ALA A 38 -10.07 -18.48 0.05
N THR A 39 -9.59 -18.88 1.24
CA THR A 39 -9.13 -17.96 2.28
C THR A 39 -7.95 -17.10 1.84
N SER A 40 -6.94 -17.68 1.17
CA SER A 40 -5.79 -16.91 0.68
C SER A 40 -6.19 -15.99 -0.47
N ALA A 41 -7.14 -16.41 -1.33
CA ALA A 41 -7.69 -15.54 -2.38
C ALA A 41 -8.42 -14.32 -1.79
N TYR A 42 -9.28 -14.51 -0.79
CA TYR A 42 -9.94 -13.40 -0.10
C TYR A 42 -8.94 -12.50 0.63
N ALA A 43 -7.89 -13.07 1.24
CA ALA A 43 -6.84 -12.29 1.88
C ALA A 43 -6.09 -11.38 0.87
N VAL A 44 -5.81 -11.87 -0.34
CA VAL A 44 -5.21 -11.05 -1.41
C VAL A 44 -6.17 -9.95 -1.87
N VAL A 45 -7.46 -10.25 -2.04
CA VAL A 45 -8.46 -9.22 -2.39
C VAL A 45 -8.53 -8.13 -1.30
N ALA A 46 -8.56 -8.53 -0.03
CA ALA A 46 -8.54 -7.58 1.09
C ALA A 46 -7.24 -6.74 1.08
N ALA A 47 -6.09 -7.34 0.79
CA ALA A 47 -4.82 -6.63 0.65
C ALA A 47 -4.86 -5.55 -0.44
N ILE A 48 -5.46 -5.88 -1.59
CA ILE A 48 -5.63 -4.95 -2.72
C ILE A 48 -6.53 -3.77 -2.29
N VAL A 49 -7.66 -4.05 -1.65
CA VAL A 49 -8.58 -3.01 -1.17
C VAL A 49 -7.88 -2.08 -0.19
N VAL A 50 -7.15 -2.64 0.79
CA VAL A 50 -6.37 -1.85 1.75
C VAL A 50 -5.33 -0.98 1.05
N PHE A 51 -4.59 -1.52 0.07
CA PHE A 51 -3.59 -0.76 -0.68
C PHE A 51 -4.21 0.39 -1.48
N ILE A 52 -5.34 0.16 -2.15
CA ILE A 52 -6.07 1.20 -2.89
C ILE A 52 -6.49 2.32 -1.93
N LEU A 53 -7.07 1.97 -0.77
CA LEU A 53 -7.48 2.96 0.23
C LEU A 53 -6.29 3.75 0.78
N LEU A 54 -5.14 3.09 0.99
CA LEU A 54 -3.90 3.73 1.42
C LEU A 54 -3.43 4.76 0.39
N MET A 55 -3.36 4.36 -0.89
CA MET A 55 -2.92 5.25 -1.97
C MET A 55 -3.93 6.38 -2.24
N ALA A 56 -5.23 6.10 -2.14
CA ALA A 56 -6.27 7.12 -2.24
C ALA A 56 -6.17 8.14 -1.10
N GLY A 57 -5.93 7.69 0.13
CA GLY A 57 -5.71 8.56 1.28
C GLY A 57 -4.44 9.41 1.16
N VAL A 58 -3.34 8.80 0.70
CA VAL A 58 -2.09 9.52 0.42
C VAL A 58 -2.31 10.57 -0.68
N GLY A 59 -2.95 10.22 -1.79
CA GLY A 59 -3.27 11.14 -2.88
C GLY A 59 -4.17 12.29 -2.44
N TYR A 60 -5.19 12.02 -1.63
CA TYR A 60 -6.06 13.06 -1.06
C TYR A 60 -5.28 14.02 -0.15
N TRP A 61 -4.42 13.50 0.72
CA TRP A 61 -3.59 14.32 1.61
C TRP A 61 -2.57 15.19 0.86
N LEU A 62 -1.97 14.66 -0.20
CA LEU A 62 -1.05 15.42 -1.07
C LEU A 62 -1.81 16.51 -1.83
N SER A 63 -3.01 16.23 -2.33
CA SER A 63 -3.85 17.21 -3.02
C SER A 63 -4.19 18.41 -2.13
N GLY A 64 -4.41 18.21 -0.83
CA GLY A 64 -4.70 19.29 0.12
C GLY A 64 -3.48 20.13 0.52
N LYS A 65 -2.26 19.72 0.15
CA LYS A 65 -1.02 20.50 0.36
C LYS A 65 -0.60 21.34 -0.84
N GLN A 66 -1.29 21.19 -1.97
CA GLN A 66 -1.04 21.97 -3.18
C GLN A 66 -1.80 23.32 -3.18
N GLU A 67 -2.64 23.58 -2.18
CA GLU A 67 -3.29 24.88 -1.93
C GLU A 67 -2.47 25.80 -1.01
#